data_AF-A0A3C0QT55-F1
#
_entry.id   AF-A0A3C0QT55-F1
#
_cell.length_a   1.000
_cell.length_b   1.000
_cell.length_c   1.000
_cell.angle_alpha   90.00
_cell.angle_beta   90.00
_cell.angle_gamma   90.00
#
_symmetry.space_group_name_H-M   'P 1'
#
loop_
_entity.id
_entity.type
_entity.pdbx_description
1 polymer ?
#
loop_
_entity_poly.entity_id
_entity_poly.type
_entity_poly.pdbx_seq_one_letter_code
_entity_poly.pdbx_strand_id
1 'polypeptide(L)'
;QKLFPEGEQFDNAFRTLKRIEFSVARYIGVKTMISFCTALLSYIVFEIVGIDFPVFWAFMIFVLNYIPAIGSIIATLLPVAFSMLQFGDFVPGIVLLLSVGTIQFFIGNFLDPKIMGDNVNLSPLIIILSLSFWGAIWGVTGAILSVPITVVVVIILSKFPKTQPIAILLSGKGEVK
;
A
#
# COMPACT_ATOMS: atom_id res chain seq x y z
N GLN A 1 -4.66 20.03 -45.24
CA GLN A 1 -5.06 20.29 -43.84
C GLN A 1 -6.11 19.24 -43.43
N LYS A 2 -5.67 18.04 -43.03
CA LYS A 2 -6.53 16.98 -42.45
C LYS A 2 -5.93 16.71 -41.08
N LEU A 3 -6.47 17.37 -40.05
CA LEU A 3 -5.90 17.38 -38.69
C LEU A 3 -6.77 16.67 -37.64
N PHE A 4 -7.82 15.93 -38.05
CA PHE A 4 -8.72 15.24 -37.13
C PHE A 4 -9.04 13.80 -37.57
N PRO A 5 -8.58 12.78 -36.82
CA PRO A 5 -9.11 11.42 -36.87
C PRO A 5 -10.25 11.33 -35.83
N GLU A 6 -11.47 11.72 -36.22
CA GLU A 6 -12.53 12.19 -35.31
C GLU A 6 -13.52 11.12 -34.79
N GLY A 7 -13.09 9.86 -34.61
CA GLY A 7 -13.97 8.82 -34.05
C GLY A 7 -13.24 7.78 -33.19
N GLU A 8 -12.29 7.05 -33.79
CA GLU A 8 -11.58 5.98 -33.07
C GLU A 8 -10.70 6.49 -31.92
N GLN A 9 -10.06 7.66 -32.06
CA GLN A 9 -9.18 8.20 -31.00
C GLN A 9 -9.97 8.70 -29.79
N PHE A 10 -11.16 9.28 -30.01
CA PHE A 10 -12.04 9.74 -28.93
C PHE A 10 -12.64 8.56 -28.16
N ASP A 11 -13.10 7.52 -28.88
CA ASP A 11 -13.61 6.29 -28.27
C ASP A 11 -12.54 5.52 -27.49
N ASN A 12 -11.30 5.54 -27.97
CA ASN A 12 -10.17 4.92 -27.26
C ASN A 12 -9.77 5.72 -26.00
N ALA A 13 -9.82 7.05 -26.05
CA ALA A 13 -9.59 7.91 -24.88
C ALA A 13 -10.66 7.69 -23.80
N PHE A 14 -11.93 7.64 -24.18
CA PHE A 14 -13.05 7.39 -23.26
C PHE A 14 -13.00 5.99 -22.64
N ARG A 15 -12.63 4.97 -23.43
CA ARG A 15 -12.39 3.60 -22.93
C ARG A 15 -11.23 3.54 -21.94
N THR A 16 -10.16 4.29 -22.18
CA THR A 16 -9.01 4.36 -21.29
C THR A 16 -9.36 5.05 -19.97
N LEU A 17 -10.09 6.17 -20.01
CA LEU A 17 -10.59 6.87 -18.83
C LEU A 17 -11.48 5.98 -17.96
N LYS A 18 -12.48 5.30 -18.55
CA LYS A 18 -13.32 4.34 -17.83
C LYS A 18 -12.51 3.20 -17.21
N ARG A 19 -11.47 2.73 -17.88
CA ARG A 19 -10.58 1.68 -17.35
C ARG A 19 -9.76 2.18 -16.17
N ILE A 20 -9.26 3.42 -16.21
CA ILE A 20 -8.55 4.05 -15.09
C ILE A 20 -9.49 4.22 -13.91
N GLU A 21 -10.68 4.79 -14.13
CA GLU A 21 -11.69 4.98 -13.09
C GLU A 21 -12.05 3.65 -12.41
N PHE A 22 -12.35 2.62 -13.19
CA PHE A 22 -12.66 1.29 -12.66
C PHE A 22 -11.49 0.69 -11.87
N SER A 23 -10.26 0.86 -12.35
CA SER A 23 -9.06 0.33 -11.69
C SER A 23 -8.77 1.04 -10.37
N VAL A 24 -8.92 2.37 -10.34
CA VAL A 24 -8.76 3.18 -9.12
C VAL A 24 -9.86 2.85 -8.12
N ALA A 25 -11.12 2.82 -8.56
CA ALA A 25 -12.25 2.46 -7.70
C ALA A 25 -12.10 1.05 -7.12
N ARG A 26 -11.67 0.07 -7.93
CA ARG A 26 -11.38 -1.29 -7.48
C ARG A 26 -10.24 -1.33 -6.47
N TYR A 27 -9.14 -0.61 -6.71
CA TYR A 27 -8.01 -0.54 -5.79
C TYR A 27 -8.42 0.05 -4.43
N ILE A 28 -9.11 1.20 -4.45
CA ILE A 28 -9.59 1.87 -3.23
C ILE A 28 -10.57 0.95 -2.49
N GLY A 29 -11.52 0.33 -3.19
CA GLY A 29 -12.49 -0.58 -2.58
C GLY A 29 -11.82 -1.79 -1.90
N VAL A 30 -10.88 -2.45 -2.60
CA VAL A 30 -10.10 -3.56 -2.04
C VAL A 30 -9.28 -3.11 -0.84
N LYS A 31 -8.56 -1.99 -0.95
CA LYS A 31 -7.72 -1.48 0.13
C LYS A 31 -8.55 -1.08 1.36
N THR A 32 -9.74 -0.50 1.13
CA THR A 32 -10.69 -0.16 2.20
C THR A 32 -11.12 -1.42 2.95
N MET A 33 -11.54 -2.45 2.23
CA MET A 33 -12.00 -3.71 2.82
C MET A 33 -10.89 -4.38 3.65
N ILE A 34 -9.68 -4.46 3.08
CA ILE A 34 -8.51 -5.02 3.77
C ILE A 34 -8.21 -4.21 5.03
N SER A 35 -8.10 -2.89 4.91
CA SER A 35 -7.74 -2.02 6.03
C SER A 35 -8.77 -2.08 7.14
N PHE A 36 -10.06 -2.20 6.78
CA PHE A 36 -11.15 -2.40 7.73
C PHE A 36 -11.02 -3.73 8.47
N CYS A 37 -10.77 -4.83 7.76
CA CYS A 37 -10.53 -6.13 8.39
C CYS A 37 -9.31 -6.10 9.33
N THR A 38 -8.20 -5.47 8.92
CA THR A 38 -7.02 -5.29 9.78
C THR A 38 -7.38 -4.53 11.05
N ALA A 39 -8.03 -3.38 10.91
CA ALA A 39 -8.43 -2.54 12.03
C ALA A 39 -9.38 -3.26 12.99
N LEU A 40 -10.34 -4.02 12.46
CA LEU A 40 -11.29 -4.78 13.27
C LEU A 40 -10.61 -5.90 14.06
N LEU A 41 -9.70 -6.65 13.43
CA LEU A 41 -8.93 -7.69 14.12
C LEU A 41 -8.02 -7.09 15.19
N SER A 42 -7.35 -5.97 14.89
CA SER A 42 -6.52 -5.27 15.86
C SER A 42 -7.32 -4.64 16.99
N TYR A 43 -8.53 -4.13 16.72
CA TYR A 43 -9.45 -3.64 17.74
C TYR A 43 -9.77 -4.72 18.77
N ILE A 44 -10.11 -5.93 18.32
CA ILE A 44 -10.39 -7.07 19.20
C ILE A 44 -9.17 -7.37 20.09
N VAL A 45 -7.97 -7.32 19.52
CA VAL A 45 -6.72 -7.50 20.28
C VAL A 45 -6.55 -6.41 21.34
N PHE A 46 -6.80 -5.13 20.99
CA PHE A 46 -6.69 -4.02 21.94
C PHE A 46 -7.68 -4.13 23.09
N GLU A 47 -8.92 -4.54 22.82
CA GLU A 47 -9.93 -4.80 23.84
C GLU A 47 -9.52 -5.95 24.77
N ILE A 48 -9.00 -7.06 24.23
CA ILE A 48 -8.55 -8.21 25.02
C ILE A 48 -7.38 -7.83 25.94
N VAL A 49 -6.45 -7.00 25.46
CA VAL A 49 -5.30 -6.53 26.24
C VAL A 49 -5.69 -5.42 27.24
N GLY A 50 -6.83 -4.74 27.02
CA GLY A 50 -7.31 -3.67 27.89
C GLY A 50 -6.66 -2.31 27.61
N ILE A 51 -6.31 -2.04 26.36
CA ILE A 51 -5.69 -0.77 25.94
C ILE A 51 -6.71 0.36 26.01
N ASP A 52 -6.28 1.53 26.49
CA ASP A 52 -7.10 2.73 26.46
C ASP A 52 -7.30 3.23 25.03
N PHE A 53 -8.52 3.68 24.72
CA PHE A 53 -8.92 4.15 23.40
C PHE A 53 -8.70 3.11 22.28
N PRO A 54 -9.19 1.87 22.42
CA PRO A 54 -8.95 0.81 21.44
C PRO A 54 -9.54 1.16 20.06
N VAL A 55 -10.67 1.88 20.04
CA VAL A 55 -11.29 2.38 18.80
C VAL A 55 -10.40 3.40 18.08
N PHE A 56 -9.74 4.31 18.82
CA PHE A 56 -8.83 5.30 18.23
C PHE A 56 -7.64 4.62 17.57
N TRP A 57 -7.02 3.66 18.26
CA TRP A 57 -5.88 2.92 17.72
C TRP A 57 -6.26 2.05 16.52
N ALA A 58 -7.42 1.41 16.56
CA ALA A 58 -7.96 0.68 15.41
C ALA A 58 -8.23 1.59 14.21
N PHE A 59 -8.78 2.79 14.45
CA PHE A 59 -8.97 3.79 13.40
C PHE A 59 -7.64 4.29 12.83
N MET A 60 -6.62 4.49 13.65
CA MET A 60 -5.27 4.81 13.19
C MET A 60 -4.69 3.70 12.32
N ILE A 61 -4.87 2.43 12.70
CA ILE A 61 -4.50 1.29 11.85
C ILE A 61 -5.24 1.36 10.52
N PHE A 62 -6.55 1.59 10.52
CA PHE A 62 -7.34 1.71 9.30
C PHE A 62 -6.78 2.79 8.35
N VAL A 63 -6.50 3.99 8.86
CA VAL A 63 -6.01 5.11 8.05
C VAL A 63 -4.57 4.88 7.58
N LEU A 64 -3.67 4.48 8.49
CA LEU A 64 -2.25 4.30 8.17
C LEU A 64 -2.03 3.14 7.21
N ASN A 65 -2.87 2.10 7.22
CA ASN A 65 -2.70 0.95 6.34
C ASN A 65 -2.86 1.30 4.85
N TYR A 66 -3.39 2.49 4.51
CA TYR A 66 -3.34 3.01 3.14
C TYR A 66 -1.93 3.32 2.65
N ILE A 67 -0.98 3.59 3.56
CA ILE A 67 0.41 3.90 3.24
C ILE A 67 1.21 2.59 3.16
N PRO A 68 1.70 2.19 1.98
CA PRO A 68 2.43 0.94 1.83
C PRO A 68 3.70 0.89 2.68
N ALA A 69 3.99 -0.27 3.29
CA ALA A 69 5.16 -0.59 4.12
C ALA A 69 5.34 0.24 5.40
N ILE A 70 5.35 1.57 5.30
CA ILE A 70 5.53 2.48 6.44
C ILE A 70 4.28 2.53 7.31
N GLY A 71 3.11 2.53 6.68
CA GLY A 71 1.83 2.63 7.36
C GLY A 71 1.63 1.54 8.39
N SER A 72 1.86 0.28 8.01
CA SER A 72 1.75 -0.86 8.92
C SER A 72 2.79 -0.83 10.06
N ILE A 73 4.01 -0.38 9.79
CA ILE A 73 5.04 -0.25 10.84
C ILE A 73 4.60 0.77 11.89
N ILE A 74 4.23 1.97 11.46
CA ILE A 74 3.81 3.04 12.38
C ILE A 74 2.52 2.65 13.11
N ALA A 75 1.57 2.06 12.39
CA ALA A 75 0.29 1.60 12.91
C ALA A 75 0.41 0.52 13.99
N THR A 76 1.47 -0.29 13.98
CA THR A 76 1.75 -1.26 15.05
C THR A 76 2.56 -0.63 16.18
N LEU A 77 3.61 0.12 15.85
CA LEU A 77 4.56 0.62 16.85
C LEU A 77 3.95 1.68 17.78
N LEU A 78 3.05 2.54 17.28
CA LEU A 78 2.44 3.56 18.12
C LEU A 78 1.56 2.98 19.24
N PRO A 79 0.59 2.08 18.98
CA PRO A 79 -0.17 1.40 20.04
C PRO A 79 0.73 0.58 20.98
N VAL A 80 1.78 -0.07 20.45
CA VAL A 80 2.74 -0.84 21.27
C VAL A 80 3.45 0.08 22.25
N ALA A 81 4.02 1.19 21.77
CA ALA A 81 4.68 2.17 22.63
C ALA A 81 3.70 2.76 23.66
N PHE A 82 2.49 3.09 23.23
CA PHE A 82 1.44 3.59 24.12
C PHE A 82 1.08 2.59 25.22
N SER A 83 0.94 1.30 24.90
CA SER A 83 0.65 0.27 25.88
C SER A 83 1.70 0.17 26.98
N MET A 84 2.98 0.30 26.61
CA MET A 84 4.08 0.23 27.56
C MET A 84 4.06 1.42 28.52
N LEU A 85 3.64 2.59 28.03
CA LEU A 85 3.42 3.78 28.86
C LEU A 85 2.18 3.64 29.75
N GLN A 86 1.08 3.10 29.23
CA GLN A 86 -0.18 2.90 29.95
C GLN A 86 -0.01 1.94 31.13
N PHE A 87 0.63 0.80 30.90
CA PHE A 87 0.77 -0.26 31.91
C PHE A 87 2.07 -0.18 32.72
N GLY A 88 3.05 0.61 32.27
CA GLY A 88 4.37 0.71 32.91
C GLY A 88 5.20 -0.58 32.82
N ASP A 89 4.85 -1.50 31.92
CA ASP A 89 5.50 -2.79 31.72
C ASP A 89 5.70 -3.09 30.23
N PHE A 90 6.71 -3.90 29.91
CA PHE A 90 7.04 -4.33 28.56
C PHE A 90 6.13 -5.47 28.07
N VAL A 91 5.53 -6.24 28.98
CA VAL A 91 4.73 -7.43 28.62
C VAL A 91 3.55 -7.09 27.70
N PRO A 92 2.68 -6.10 28.00
CA PRO A 92 1.57 -5.74 27.10
C PRO A 92 2.05 -5.27 25.72
N GLY A 93 3.16 -4.52 25.67
CA GLY A 93 3.77 -4.07 24.42
C GLY A 93 4.27 -5.23 23.56
N ILE A 94 4.93 -6.23 24.16
CA ILE A 94 5.39 -7.41 23.44
C ILE A 94 4.20 -8.24 22.95
N VAL A 95 3.17 -8.42 23.77
CA VAL A 95 1.94 -9.13 23.38
C VAL A 95 1.27 -8.44 22.20
N LEU A 96 1.15 -7.11 22.21
CA LEU A 96 0.61 -6.34 21.08
C LEU A 96 1.48 -6.42 19.85
N LEU A 97 2.80 -6.30 20.01
CA LEU A 97 3.73 -6.36 18.89
C LEU A 97 3.62 -7.72 18.18
N LEU A 98 3.53 -8.81 18.93
CA LEU A 98 3.37 -10.14 18.36
C LEU A 98 1.98 -10.35 17.75
N SER A 99 0.91 -9.97 18.44
CA SER A 99 -0.46 -10.18 17.95
C SER A 99 -0.81 -9.27 16.77
N VAL A 100 -0.75 -7.94 16.96
CA VAL A 100 -1.03 -6.94 15.90
C VAL A 100 0.00 -7.04 14.78
N GLY A 101 1.28 -7.24 15.10
CA GLY A 101 2.32 -7.43 14.11
C GLY A 101 2.09 -8.66 13.24
N THR A 102 1.62 -9.78 13.83
CA THR A 102 1.25 -10.98 13.06
C THR A 102 0.06 -10.71 12.15
N ILE A 103 -0.99 -10.04 12.63
CA ILE A 103 -2.14 -9.64 11.80
C ILE A 103 -1.66 -8.81 10.60
N GLN A 104 -0.85 -7.77 10.85
CA GLN A 104 -0.33 -6.90 9.79
C GLN A 104 0.60 -7.63 8.84
N PHE A 105 1.42 -8.55 9.34
CA PHE A 105 2.31 -9.37 8.51
C PHE A 105 1.51 -10.30 7.60
N PHE A 106 0.54 -11.04 8.12
CA PHE A 106 -0.28 -11.94 7.31
C PHE A 106 -1.13 -11.17 6.29
N ILE A 107 -1.76 -10.08 6.69
CA ILE A 107 -2.56 -9.27 5.77
C ILE A 107 -1.65 -8.65 4.69
N GLY A 108 -0.58 -7.97 5.08
CA GLY A 108 0.31 -7.28 4.15
C GLY A 108 1.09 -8.21 3.20
N ASN A 109 1.45 -9.42 3.64
CA ASN A 109 2.27 -10.34 2.83
C ASN A 109 1.45 -11.42 2.11
N PHE A 110 0.27 -11.79 2.59
CA PHE A 110 -0.55 -12.84 1.97
C PHE A 110 -1.87 -12.31 1.41
N LEU A 111 -2.59 -11.47 2.15
CA LEU A 111 -3.94 -11.04 1.76
C LEU A 111 -3.89 -9.92 0.72
N ASP A 112 -3.09 -8.87 0.95
CA ASP A 112 -2.90 -7.75 0.03
C ASP A 112 -2.49 -8.26 -1.37
N PRO A 113 -1.43 -9.08 -1.53
CA PRO A 113 -1.00 -9.55 -2.85
C PRO A 113 -2.01 -10.49 -3.51
N LYS A 114 -2.68 -11.34 -2.72
CA LYS A 114 -3.65 -12.31 -3.23
C LYS A 114 -4.93 -11.65 -3.75
N ILE A 115 -5.42 -10.61 -3.07
CA ILE A 115 -6.64 -9.90 -3.48
C ILE A 115 -6.34 -8.86 -4.56
N MET A 116 -5.19 -8.18 -4.49
CA MET A 116 -4.80 -7.22 -5.53
C MET A 116 -4.40 -7.90 -6.83
N GLY A 117 -4.08 -9.19 -6.81
CA GLY A 117 -3.92 -10.01 -8.00
C GLY A 117 -2.60 -9.72 -8.71
N ASP A 118 -1.60 -10.53 -8.38
CA ASP A 118 -0.36 -10.76 -9.13
C ASP A 118 0.61 -9.58 -9.36
N ASN A 119 1.72 -9.66 -8.63
CA ASN A 119 3.07 -9.31 -9.08
C ASN A 119 3.35 -7.85 -9.47
N VAL A 120 3.24 -6.96 -8.50
CA VAL A 120 4.13 -5.79 -8.51
C VAL A 120 5.54 -6.30 -8.22
N ASN A 121 6.27 -6.67 -9.28
CA ASN A 121 7.64 -7.18 -9.18
C ASN A 121 8.62 -6.03 -8.88
N LEU A 122 8.40 -5.27 -7.82
CA LEU A 122 9.29 -4.19 -7.39
C LEU A 122 10.10 -4.65 -6.19
N SER A 123 11.40 -4.32 -6.17
CA SER A 123 12.20 -4.55 -4.98
C SER A 123 11.72 -3.62 -3.83
N PRO A 124 11.77 -4.07 -2.56
CA PRO A 124 11.38 -3.25 -1.40
C PRO A 124 12.04 -1.87 -1.37
N LEU A 125 13.28 -1.78 -1.84
CA LEU A 125 14.04 -0.53 -1.92
C LEU A 125 13.38 0.48 -2.87
N ILE A 126 12.84 0.00 -3.99
CA ILE A 126 12.12 0.82 -4.96
C ILE A 126 10.78 1.29 -4.40
N ILE A 127 10.11 0.45 -3.61
CA ILE A 127 8.86 0.84 -2.94
C ILE A 127 9.14 2.02 -1.99
N ILE A 128 10.21 1.96 -1.20
CA ILE A 128 10.60 3.04 -0.27
C ILE A 128 11.01 4.32 -1.02
N LEU A 129 11.79 4.20 -2.09
CA LEU A 129 12.19 5.35 -2.92
C LEU A 129 10.99 5.99 -3.61
N SER A 130 10.12 5.16 -4.19
CA SER A 130 8.86 5.58 -4.82
C SER A 130 7.98 6.32 -3.85
N LEU A 131 7.80 5.76 -2.65
CA LEU A 131 7.01 6.37 -1.58
C LEU A 131 7.56 7.74 -1.18
N SER A 132 8.88 7.84 -1.02
CA SER A 132 9.55 9.12 -0.69
C SER A 132 9.40 10.14 -1.82
N PHE A 133 9.61 9.71 -3.06
CA PHE A 133 9.55 10.59 -4.23
C PHE A 133 8.14 11.10 -4.49
N TRP A 134 7.16 10.20 -4.66
CA TRP A 134 5.78 10.59 -4.94
C TRP A 134 5.09 11.22 -3.73
N GLY A 135 5.41 10.75 -2.52
CA GLY A 135 4.97 11.36 -1.27
C GLY A 135 5.46 12.80 -1.11
N ALA A 136 6.68 13.11 -1.54
CA ALA A 136 7.17 14.50 -1.52
C ALA A 136 6.43 15.41 -2.52
N ILE A 137 5.94 14.87 -3.64
CA ILE A 137 5.26 15.66 -4.68
C ILE A 137 3.81 15.96 -4.29
N TRP A 138 3.05 14.94 -3.85
CA TRP A 138 1.59 15.05 -3.60
C TRP A 138 1.14 14.68 -2.19
N GLY A 139 2.07 14.49 -1.25
CA GLY A 139 1.75 14.10 0.12
C GLY A 139 1.15 12.69 0.21
N VAL A 140 0.11 12.53 1.03
CA VAL A 140 -0.55 11.24 1.29
C VAL A 140 -1.12 10.62 0.00
N THR A 141 -1.71 11.44 -0.88
CA THR A 141 -2.24 10.96 -2.16
C THR A 141 -1.14 10.39 -3.05
N GLY A 142 0.03 11.06 -3.10
CA GLY A 142 1.21 10.56 -3.81
C GLY A 142 1.77 9.28 -3.20
N ALA A 143 1.72 9.15 -1.88
CA ALA A 143 2.15 7.94 -1.17
C ALA A 143 1.27 6.72 -1.51
N ILE A 144 -0.05 6.89 -1.59
CA ILE A 144 -1.00 5.82 -1.96
C ILE A 144 -0.79 5.37 -3.41
N LEU A 145 -0.59 6.34 -4.32
CA LEU A 145 -0.41 6.06 -5.75
C LEU A 145 1.03 5.72 -6.15
N SER A 146 1.97 5.77 -5.20
CA SER A 146 3.40 5.55 -5.45
C SER A 146 3.68 4.21 -6.17
N VAL A 147 3.08 3.13 -5.67
CA VAL A 147 3.23 1.77 -6.20
C VAL A 147 2.74 1.66 -7.66
N PRO A 148 1.47 1.98 -7.99
CA PRO A 148 0.99 1.86 -9.36
C PRO A 148 1.73 2.78 -10.34
N ILE A 149 2.06 4.02 -9.93
CA ILE A 149 2.80 4.95 -10.80
C ILE A 149 4.21 4.39 -11.07
N THR A 150 4.90 3.89 -10.05
CA THR A 150 6.24 3.31 -10.24
C THR A 150 6.23 2.05 -11.09
N VAL A 151 5.20 1.21 -11.00
CA VAL A 151 5.03 0.07 -11.92
C VAL A 151 4.94 0.54 -13.37
N VAL A 152 4.13 1.57 -13.65
CA VAL A 152 4.01 2.14 -15.00
C VAL A 152 5.38 2.65 -15.50
N VAL A 153 6.12 3.36 -14.65
CA VAL A 153 7.47 3.84 -15.00
C VAL A 153 8.41 2.67 -15.32
N VAL A 154 8.44 1.62 -14.49
CA VAL A 154 9.31 0.45 -14.72
C VAL A 154 8.95 -0.27 -16.03
N ILE A 155 7.66 -0.40 -16.35
CA ILE A 155 7.20 -0.97 -17.63
C ILE A 155 7.66 -0.11 -18.81
N ILE A 156 7.57 1.21 -18.71
CA ILE A 156 8.04 2.11 -19.79
C ILE A 156 9.55 1.93 -19.98
N LEU A 157 10.33 1.92 -18.89
CA LEU A 157 11.78 1.75 -18.94
C LEU A 157 12.19 0.38 -19.52
N SER A 158 11.38 -0.67 -19.36
CA SER A 158 11.66 -2.00 -19.91
C SER A 158 11.49 -2.09 -21.42
N LYS A 159 10.70 -1.20 -22.04
CA LYS A 159 10.49 -1.17 -23.49
C LYS A 159 11.65 -0.58 -24.27
N PHE A 160 12.55 0.17 -23.63
CA PHE A 160 13.71 0.75 -24.30
C PHE A 160 14.98 -0.04 -23.99
N PRO A 161 15.73 -0.51 -25.03
CA PRO A 161 16.93 -1.33 -24.83
C PRO A 161 18.00 -0.67 -23.96
N LYS A 162 18.08 0.67 -23.99
CA LYS A 162 19.05 1.44 -23.20
C LYS A 162 18.71 1.54 -21.71
N THR A 163 17.43 1.45 -21.33
CA THR A 163 16.96 1.58 -19.93
C THR A 163 16.46 0.28 -19.34
N GLN A 164 16.39 -0.79 -20.14
CA GLN A 164 16.03 -2.13 -19.70
C GLN A 164 16.88 -2.66 -18.52
N PRO A 165 18.22 -2.44 -18.45
CA PRO A 165 19.01 -2.89 -17.31
C PRO A 165 18.59 -2.21 -16.00
N ILE A 166 18.20 -0.93 -16.05
CA ILE A 166 17.68 -0.20 -14.91
C ILE A 166 16.34 -0.81 -14.47
N ALA A 167 15.44 -1.10 -15.42
CA ALA A 167 14.17 -1.76 -15.11
C ALA A 167 14.35 -3.13 -14.45
N ILE A 168 15.35 -3.92 -14.87
CA ILE A 168 15.69 -5.22 -14.27
C ILE A 168 16.18 -5.04 -12.82
N LEU A 169 17.06 -4.07 -12.56
CA LEU A 169 17.54 -3.75 -11.21
C LEU A 169 16.44 -3.24 -10.27
N LEU A 170 15.48 -2.50 -10.82
CA LEU A 170 14.32 -2.02 -10.09
C LEU A 170 13.30 -3.15 -9.81
N SER A 171 13.41 -4.26 -10.53
CA SER A 171 12.53 -5.41 -10.38
C SER A 171 13.00 -6.37 -9.27
N GLY A 172 12.08 -6.85 -8.43
CA GLY A 172 12.43 -7.71 -7.30
C GLY A 172 12.95 -9.10 -7.70
N LYS A 173 12.45 -9.65 -8.82
CA LYS A 173 12.79 -10.99 -9.34
C LYS A 173 13.83 -10.96 -10.47
N GLY A 174 14.35 -9.78 -10.85
CA GLY A 174 15.30 -9.65 -11.96
C GLY A 174 14.70 -9.91 -13.35
N GLU A 175 13.37 -9.92 -13.46
CA GLU A 175 12.64 -10.16 -14.71
C GLU A 175 11.63 -9.03 -14.95
N VAL A 176 11.59 -8.53 -16.18
CA VAL A 176 10.61 -7.53 -16.63
C VAL A 176 9.93 -8.08 -17.88
N LYS A 177 8.63 -8.39 -17.79
CA LYS A 177 7.80 -8.82 -18.93
C LYS A 177 7.33 -7.62 -19.76
#